data_AF-A0A258Y1J5-F1
#
_entry.id   AF-A0A258Y1J5-F1
#
_cell.length_a   1.000
_cell.length_b   1.000
_cell.length_c   1.000
_cell.angle_alpha   90.00
_cell.angle_beta   90.00
_cell.angle_gamma   90.00
#
_symmetry.space_group_name_H-M   'P 1'
#
loop_
_entity.id
_entity.type
_entity.pdbx_description
1 polymer ?
#
loop_
_entity_poly.entity_id
_entity_poly.type
_entity_poly.pdbx_seq_one_letter_code
_entity_poly.pdbx_strand_id
1 'polypeptide(L)'
;MGVMRSVATLAAVLLAGAMPVWAATPLEIGAVWTDHAVVQRGQPVLVEGRAGPSQVVSGQLGDELVTAKADRQGRFALRFAPRAASADPVSLTVSASGARITRSDLLVGDVWFCSGQSNMEYPLHSALNGEGETASANDPQLRLLQVPRGLAYTPQTRFPGETVWAAATPQSARDFSAACYFMARELRRARGVPIGAIHASWGGSKVTPWLDPEAGSAIAGAQDMALLAQFERDPLAAVTQFTPRWQAWYAQQTGGTQPWALPDGLAWQAVPSIAGWQAWTGTPLAANAIGTVWLRRQVTLSADQARAGAKLSLGVLDDMDMTFVNGQAVGNTFGWDEERVYKVPPAMLREGVN
;
A
#
# COMPACT_ATOMS: atom_id res chain seq x y z
N MET A 1 -1.87 -56.76 -63.30
CA MET A 1 -1.33 -57.07 -61.96
C MET A 1 0.03 -56.39 -61.83
N GLY A 2 0.09 -55.25 -61.16
CA GLY A 2 1.33 -54.49 -60.94
C GLY A 2 1.15 -53.58 -59.74
N VAL A 3 1.82 -53.93 -58.64
CA VAL A 3 1.77 -53.22 -57.35
C VAL A 3 2.86 -52.16 -57.37
N MET A 4 2.50 -50.88 -57.22
CA MET A 4 3.45 -49.79 -56.95
C MET A 4 3.26 -49.32 -55.51
N ARG A 5 4.23 -49.65 -54.65
CA ARG A 5 4.31 -49.20 -53.24
C ARG A 5 4.83 -47.77 -53.20
N SER A 6 4.05 -46.86 -52.65
CA SER A 6 4.48 -45.48 -52.35
C SER A 6 5.23 -45.47 -51.03
N VAL A 7 6.46 -44.96 -51.03
CA VAL A 7 7.29 -44.74 -49.84
C VAL A 7 7.01 -43.33 -49.33
N ALA A 8 6.45 -43.21 -48.11
CA ALA A 8 6.26 -41.93 -47.44
C ALA A 8 7.47 -41.64 -46.54
N THR A 9 8.20 -40.56 -46.83
CA THR A 9 9.32 -40.08 -46.03
C THR A 9 8.80 -39.09 -44.98
N LEU A 10 8.88 -39.45 -43.69
CA LEU A 10 8.54 -38.56 -42.58
C LEU A 10 9.70 -37.58 -42.34
N ALA A 11 9.46 -36.28 -42.55
CA ALA A 11 10.39 -35.23 -42.15
C ALA A 11 10.08 -34.82 -40.69
N ALA A 12 11.02 -35.08 -39.77
CA ALA A 12 10.92 -34.64 -38.39
C ALA A 12 11.36 -33.17 -38.27
N VAL A 13 10.40 -32.28 -37.97
CA VAL A 13 10.66 -30.88 -37.64
C VAL A 13 11.07 -30.79 -36.17
N LEU A 14 12.35 -30.52 -35.91
CA LEU A 14 12.88 -30.19 -34.59
C LEU A 14 12.44 -28.77 -34.21
N LEU A 15 11.39 -28.65 -33.37
CA LEU A 15 11.08 -27.39 -32.69
C LEU A 15 12.16 -27.15 -31.61
N ALA A 16 13.06 -26.21 -31.87
CA ALA A 16 13.95 -25.65 -30.86
C ALA A 16 13.10 -24.85 -29.85
N GLY A 17 12.81 -25.45 -28.70
CA GLY A 17 12.14 -24.77 -27.59
C GLY A 17 13.02 -23.65 -27.05
N ALA A 18 12.62 -22.39 -27.25
CA ALA A 18 13.21 -21.25 -26.57
C ALA A 18 13.01 -21.44 -25.06
N MET A 19 14.08 -21.71 -24.32
CA MET A 19 14.00 -21.72 -22.86
C MET A 19 13.64 -20.31 -22.40
N PRO A 20 12.66 -20.15 -21.50
CA PRO A 20 12.34 -18.85 -20.95
C PRO A 20 13.58 -18.31 -20.24
N VAL A 21 14.09 -17.17 -20.73
CA VAL A 21 15.11 -16.40 -20.02
C VAL A 21 14.41 -15.86 -18.77
N TRP A 22 14.55 -16.56 -17.64
CA TRP A 22 14.16 -15.99 -16.36
C TRP A 22 15.01 -14.74 -16.15
N ALA A 23 14.37 -13.58 -16.20
CA ALA A 23 15.01 -12.32 -15.80
C ALA A 23 15.61 -12.55 -14.41
N ALA A 24 16.93 -12.37 -14.30
CA ALA A 24 17.62 -12.55 -13.04
C ALA A 24 17.02 -11.58 -12.01
N THR A 25 16.62 -12.10 -10.84
CA THR A 25 16.12 -11.28 -9.74
C THR A 25 17.17 -10.20 -9.43
N PRO A 26 16.86 -8.91 -9.56
CA PRO A 26 17.82 -7.86 -9.28
C PRO A 26 18.23 -7.92 -7.81
N LEU A 27 19.46 -7.50 -7.52
CA LEU A 27 19.91 -7.31 -6.15
C LEU A 27 19.13 -6.16 -5.52
N GLU A 28 18.51 -6.41 -4.38
CA GLU A 28 17.72 -5.45 -3.60
C GLU A 28 18.00 -5.66 -2.11
N ILE A 29 17.93 -4.57 -1.33
CA ILE A 29 17.93 -4.59 0.14
C ILE A 29 16.71 -3.83 0.66
N GLY A 30 16.34 -4.05 1.93
CA GLY A 30 15.18 -3.41 2.54
C GLY A 30 15.18 -1.88 2.35
N ALA A 31 14.01 -1.31 2.03
CA ALA A 31 13.87 0.07 1.60
C ALA A 31 14.29 1.13 2.64
N VAL A 32 14.37 0.74 3.93
CA VAL A 32 14.85 1.61 5.02
C VAL A 32 16.37 1.79 5.00
N TRP A 33 17.11 0.97 4.24
CA TRP A 33 18.54 1.13 4.03
C TRP A 33 18.80 2.20 2.96
N THR A 34 18.90 3.44 3.39
CA THR A 34 19.35 4.58 2.57
C THR A 34 20.63 5.17 3.13
N ASP A 35 21.20 6.16 2.43
CA ASP A 35 22.24 6.98 3.01
C ASP A 35 21.71 7.68 4.27
N HIS A 36 22.59 8.07 5.18
CA HIS A 36 22.27 8.77 6.44
C HIS A 36 21.49 7.95 7.49
N ALA A 37 21.30 6.64 7.28
CA ALA A 37 20.56 5.83 8.24
C ALA A 37 21.27 5.65 9.58
N VAL A 38 20.50 5.38 10.63
CA VAL A 38 21.03 4.97 11.93
C VAL A 38 20.83 3.47 12.10
N VAL A 39 21.91 2.78 12.42
CA VAL A 39 21.94 1.35 12.70
C VAL A 39 21.83 1.13 14.21
N GLN A 40 20.96 0.20 14.62
CA GLN A 40 20.75 -0.12 16.03
C GLN A 40 22.04 -0.66 16.68
N ARG A 41 22.53 0.02 17.72
CA ARG A 41 23.68 -0.40 18.52
C ARG A 41 23.36 -1.59 19.42
N GLY A 42 24.39 -2.34 19.80
CA GLY A 42 24.30 -3.39 20.82
C GLY A 42 23.50 -4.64 20.39
N GLN A 43 23.05 -4.70 19.13
CA GLN A 43 22.34 -5.83 18.54
C GLN A 43 22.98 -6.22 17.20
N PRO A 44 22.90 -7.48 16.77
CA PRO A 44 23.35 -7.89 15.44
C PRO A 44 22.66 -7.05 14.36
N VAL A 45 23.42 -6.55 13.38
CA VAL A 45 22.86 -5.78 12.28
C VAL A 45 22.41 -6.74 11.20
N LEU A 46 21.11 -6.70 10.88
CA LEU A 46 20.51 -7.53 9.84
C LEU A 46 20.24 -6.68 8.60
N VAL A 47 20.86 -7.06 7.48
CA VAL A 47 20.57 -6.49 6.16
C VAL A 47 19.90 -7.58 5.32
N GLU A 48 18.59 -7.44 5.18
CA GLU A 48 17.75 -8.38 4.44
C GLU A 48 17.44 -7.85 3.04
N GLY A 49 17.24 -8.77 2.09
CA GLY A 49 17.05 -8.39 0.71
C GLY A 49 16.70 -9.55 -0.21
N ARG A 50 16.77 -9.27 -1.52
CA ARG A 50 16.56 -10.24 -2.59
C ARG A 50 17.71 -10.23 -3.58
N ALA A 51 18.04 -11.41 -4.10
CA ALA A 51 18.99 -11.62 -5.17
C ALA A 51 18.52 -12.81 -6.01
N GLY A 52 19.27 -13.18 -7.05
CA GLY A 52 18.98 -14.40 -7.80
C GLY A 52 18.98 -15.63 -6.90
N PRO A 53 18.08 -16.62 -7.11
CA PRO A 53 18.03 -17.83 -6.30
C PRO A 53 19.39 -18.52 -6.19
N SER A 54 19.74 -18.97 -4.98
CA SER A 54 21.04 -19.61 -4.67
C SER A 54 22.29 -18.74 -4.91
N GLN A 55 22.17 -17.46 -5.27
CA GLN A 55 23.32 -16.57 -5.40
C GLN A 55 23.98 -16.33 -4.04
N VAL A 56 25.31 -16.20 -4.05
CA VAL A 56 26.07 -15.72 -2.89
C VAL A 56 26.04 -14.20 -2.90
N VAL A 57 25.65 -13.64 -1.78
CA VAL A 57 25.59 -12.20 -1.52
C VAL A 57 26.69 -11.87 -0.51
N SER A 58 27.52 -10.88 -0.82
CA SER A 58 28.54 -10.36 0.08
C SER A 58 28.11 -9.00 0.61
N GLY A 59 28.27 -8.81 1.92
CA GLY A 59 28.00 -7.55 2.62
C GLY A 59 29.24 -7.07 3.34
N GLN A 60 29.55 -5.79 3.20
CA GLN A 60 30.61 -5.11 3.93
C GLN A 60 30.01 -3.94 4.70
N LEU A 61 30.20 -3.90 6.02
CA LEU A 61 29.80 -2.79 6.89
C LEU A 61 31.04 -2.23 7.57
N GLY A 62 31.53 -1.07 7.14
CA GLY A 62 32.88 -0.61 7.49
C GLY A 62 33.92 -1.68 7.11
N ASP A 63 34.68 -2.16 8.09
CA ASP A 63 35.74 -3.16 7.88
C ASP A 63 35.25 -4.62 7.98
N GLU A 64 34.00 -4.84 8.41
CA GLU A 64 33.45 -6.17 8.60
C GLU A 64 32.85 -6.72 7.31
N LEU A 65 33.29 -7.91 6.89
CA LEU A 65 32.79 -8.60 5.72
C LEU A 65 32.02 -9.86 6.13
N VAL A 66 30.82 -10.03 5.59
CA VAL A 66 29.99 -11.21 5.78
C VAL A 66 29.42 -11.68 4.45
N THR A 67 28.98 -12.94 4.40
CA THR A 67 28.33 -13.51 3.22
C THR A 67 27.06 -14.26 3.60
N ALA A 68 26.07 -14.23 2.73
CA ALA A 68 24.85 -15.03 2.83
C ALA A 68 24.56 -15.68 1.48
N LYS A 69 23.75 -16.75 1.50
CA LYS A 69 23.24 -17.37 0.28
C LYS A 69 21.74 -17.10 0.17
N ALA A 70 21.30 -16.61 -0.98
CA ALA A 70 19.89 -16.41 -1.25
C ALA A 70 19.16 -17.77 -1.31
N ASP A 71 17.97 -17.84 -0.71
CA ASP A 71 17.13 -19.03 -0.73
C ASP A 71 16.54 -19.30 -2.13
N ARG A 72 15.68 -20.33 -2.26
CA ARG A 72 15.05 -20.68 -3.53
C ARG A 72 14.09 -19.60 -4.05
N GLN A 73 13.61 -18.74 -3.15
CA GLN A 73 12.76 -17.59 -3.44
C GLN A 73 13.59 -16.30 -3.63
N GLY A 74 14.92 -16.40 -3.59
CA GLY A 74 15.85 -15.29 -3.76
C GLY A 74 16.06 -14.44 -2.51
N ARG A 75 15.51 -14.78 -1.34
CA ARG A 75 15.67 -14.00 -0.10
C ARG A 75 17.01 -14.29 0.56
N PHE A 76 17.67 -13.28 1.10
CA PHE A 76 18.89 -13.44 1.89
C PHE A 76 18.86 -12.53 3.14
N ALA A 77 19.68 -12.88 4.13
CA ALA A 77 19.94 -12.03 5.30
C ALA A 77 21.45 -12.03 5.59
N LEU A 78 22.08 -10.86 5.48
CA LEU A 78 23.44 -10.64 5.93
C LEU A 78 23.40 -10.26 7.42
N ARG A 79 24.19 -10.94 8.25
CA ARG A 79 24.22 -10.73 9.69
C ARG A 79 25.61 -10.27 10.10
N PHE A 80 25.71 -9.02 10.52
CA PHE A 80 26.92 -8.41 11.06
C PHE A 80 26.92 -8.45 12.59
N ALA A 81 28.09 -8.36 13.19
CA ALA A 81 28.27 -8.31 14.63
C ALA A 81 27.63 -7.05 15.26
N PRO A 82 27.21 -7.11 16.54
CA PRO A 82 26.80 -5.92 17.27
C PRO A 82 27.89 -4.86 17.31
N ARG A 83 27.48 -3.59 17.21
CA ARG A 83 28.38 -2.43 17.24
C ARG A 83 28.07 -1.52 18.42
N ALA A 84 29.10 -0.91 18.98
CA ALA A 84 28.95 0.18 19.94
C ALA A 84 28.38 1.43 19.25
N ALA A 85 27.80 2.35 20.04
CA ALA A 85 27.38 3.64 19.48
C ALA A 85 28.58 4.37 18.89
N SER A 86 28.39 4.98 17.72
CA SER A 86 29.41 5.80 17.08
C SER A 86 28.76 6.87 16.22
N ALA A 87 29.24 8.10 16.39
CA ALA A 87 28.95 9.22 15.50
C ALA A 87 29.89 9.26 14.29
N ASP A 88 30.92 8.40 14.26
CA ASP A 88 31.79 8.25 13.09
C ASP A 88 31.04 7.45 12.01
N PRO A 89 30.84 8.01 10.82
CA PRO A 89 30.03 7.34 9.82
C PRO A 89 30.72 6.11 9.23
N VAL A 90 29.93 5.06 8.99
CA VAL A 90 30.34 3.85 8.27
C VAL A 90 29.57 3.73 6.96
N SER A 91 30.09 2.92 6.03
CA SER A 91 29.39 2.58 4.79
C SER A 91 28.99 1.12 4.78
N LEU A 92 27.84 0.84 4.18
CA LEU A 92 27.37 -0.51 3.84
C LEU A 92 27.52 -0.72 2.34
N THR A 93 28.18 -1.79 1.93
CA THR A 93 28.19 -2.24 0.52
C THR A 93 27.67 -3.67 0.45
N VAL A 94 26.66 -3.89 -0.38
CA VAL A 94 26.09 -5.21 -0.67
C VAL A 94 26.31 -5.53 -2.14
N SER A 95 26.78 -6.74 -2.44
CA SER A 95 27.09 -7.15 -3.81
C SER A 95 26.73 -8.60 -4.09
N ALA A 96 26.28 -8.85 -5.32
CA ALA A 96 25.94 -10.18 -5.82
C ALA A 96 26.08 -10.21 -7.35
N SER A 97 26.81 -11.19 -7.89
CA SER A 97 26.93 -11.44 -9.34
C SER A 97 27.21 -10.19 -10.20
N GLY A 98 28.08 -9.30 -9.72
CA GLY A 98 28.45 -8.06 -10.41
C GLY A 98 27.58 -6.83 -10.09
N ALA A 99 26.39 -7.01 -9.51
CA ALA A 99 25.59 -5.91 -8.98
C ALA A 99 26.13 -5.44 -7.63
N ARG A 100 26.01 -4.13 -7.36
CA ARG A 100 26.46 -3.49 -6.12
C ARG A 100 25.47 -2.42 -5.67
N ILE A 101 25.16 -2.41 -4.38
CA ILE A 101 24.42 -1.37 -3.67
C ILE A 101 25.35 -0.82 -2.58
N THR A 102 25.51 0.50 -2.52
CA THR A 102 26.26 1.16 -1.45
C THR A 102 25.37 2.15 -0.73
N ARG A 103 25.48 2.20 0.60
CA ARG A 103 24.90 3.21 1.48
C ARG A 103 25.98 3.84 2.33
N SER A 104 25.97 5.14 2.41
CA SER A 104 27.01 5.95 3.05
C SER A 104 26.43 6.82 4.16
N ASP A 105 27.33 7.37 4.98
CA ASP A 105 26.98 8.16 6.16
C ASP A 105 26.07 7.43 7.17
N LEU A 106 26.31 6.14 7.40
CA LEU A 106 25.54 5.38 8.39
C LEU A 106 26.11 5.63 9.79
N LEU A 107 25.26 6.03 10.72
CA LEU A 107 25.63 6.16 12.14
C LEU A 107 25.23 4.92 12.92
N VAL A 108 25.84 4.69 14.08
CA VAL A 108 25.45 3.59 14.98
C VAL A 108 24.90 4.17 16.28
N GLY A 109 23.65 3.87 16.61
CA GLY A 109 22.91 4.56 17.67
C GLY A 109 21.66 3.81 18.12
N ASP A 110 20.73 4.50 18.78
CA ASP A 110 19.43 3.92 19.11
C ASP A 110 18.39 4.30 18.05
N VAL A 111 17.59 3.33 17.61
CA VAL A 111 16.55 3.53 16.60
C VAL A 111 15.18 3.40 17.25
N TRP A 112 14.33 4.40 17.03
CA TRP A 112 12.97 4.46 17.56
C TRP A 112 11.95 4.42 16.43
N PHE A 113 10.96 3.53 16.56
CA PHE A 113 9.85 3.42 15.62
C PHE A 113 8.60 4.08 16.20
N CYS A 114 8.20 5.20 15.59
CA CYS A 114 7.07 6.02 15.97
C CYS A 114 5.90 5.76 15.02
N SER A 115 4.89 5.01 15.50
CA SER A 115 3.70 4.64 14.73
C SER A 115 2.42 4.98 15.48
N GLY A 116 1.29 5.00 14.76
CA GLY A 116 -0.03 5.30 15.31
C GLY A 116 -0.91 6.09 14.33
N GLN A 117 -1.83 6.87 14.90
CA GLN A 117 -2.80 7.68 14.18
C GLN A 117 -2.51 9.19 14.29
N SER A 118 -3.53 10.04 14.24
CA SER A 118 -3.46 11.50 14.12
C SER A 118 -2.56 12.18 15.13
N ASN A 119 -2.55 11.73 16.40
CA ASN A 119 -1.67 12.31 17.42
C ASN A 119 -0.18 12.02 17.16
N MET A 120 0.16 10.87 16.57
CA MET A 120 1.52 10.57 16.14
C MET A 120 1.83 11.24 14.80
N GLU A 121 0.84 11.40 13.92
CA GLU A 121 0.99 12.09 12.64
C GLU A 121 1.20 13.60 12.79
N TYR A 122 0.66 14.20 13.87
CA TYR A 122 0.62 15.64 14.08
C TYR A 122 1.98 16.31 13.81
N PRO A 123 2.09 17.20 12.81
CA PRO A 123 3.38 17.66 12.30
C PRO A 123 4.02 18.70 13.21
N LEU A 124 5.36 18.73 13.24
CA LEU A 124 6.14 19.62 14.10
C LEU A 124 5.78 21.09 13.91
N HIS A 125 5.63 21.57 12.67
CA HIS A 125 5.30 22.97 12.41
C HIS A 125 3.95 23.41 13.01
N SER A 126 3.04 22.46 13.22
CA SER A 126 1.71 22.71 13.81
C SER A 126 1.70 22.61 15.34
N ALA A 127 2.80 22.19 15.96
CA ALA A 127 2.94 22.12 17.42
C ALA A 127 3.00 23.51 18.06
N LEU A 128 2.86 23.55 19.39
CA LEU A 128 3.11 24.79 20.14
C LEU A 128 4.56 25.23 19.92
N ASN A 129 4.75 26.46 19.43
CA ASN A 129 6.05 26.97 18.97
C ASN A 129 6.68 26.15 17.82
N GLY A 130 5.88 25.48 17.01
CA GLY A 130 6.33 24.56 15.96
C GLY A 130 7.26 25.17 14.92
N GLU A 131 7.00 26.41 14.49
CA GLU A 131 7.89 27.13 13.55
C GLU A 131 9.26 27.43 14.18
N GLY A 132 9.30 27.83 15.46
CA GLY A 132 10.55 28.07 16.18
C GLY A 132 11.34 26.78 16.38
N GLU A 133 10.66 25.69 16.72
CA GLU A 133 11.24 24.36 16.86
C GLU A 133 11.83 23.85 15.54
N THR A 134 11.06 23.98 14.46
CA THR A 134 11.51 23.66 13.10
C THR A 134 12.75 24.48 12.72
N ALA A 135 12.70 25.80 12.90
CA ALA A 135 13.82 26.69 12.54
C ALA A 135 15.10 26.37 13.35
N SER A 136 14.96 25.87 14.57
CA SER A 136 16.08 25.49 15.44
C SER A 136 16.64 24.09 15.19
N ALA A 137 15.97 23.27 14.38
CA ALA A 137 16.39 21.90 14.11
C ALA A 137 17.75 21.89 13.38
N ASN A 138 18.80 21.49 14.08
CA ASN A 138 20.15 21.42 13.53
C ASN A 138 21.01 20.41 14.31
N ASP A 139 20.66 19.12 14.22
CA ASP A 139 21.42 18.04 14.86
C ASP A 139 21.77 16.94 13.85
N PRO A 140 23.04 16.84 13.40
CA PRO A 140 23.46 15.83 12.41
C PRO A 140 23.52 14.41 12.99
N GLN A 141 23.34 14.22 14.30
CA GLN A 141 23.28 12.90 14.93
C GLN A 141 21.84 12.49 15.27
N LEU A 142 20.85 13.37 15.07
CA LEU A 142 19.45 13.00 15.00
C LEU A 142 19.09 12.76 13.54
N ARG A 143 18.76 11.52 13.17
CA ARG A 143 18.35 11.15 11.81
C ARG A 143 16.87 10.81 11.78
N LEU A 144 16.15 11.36 10.81
CA LEU A 144 14.71 11.24 10.64
C LEU A 144 14.41 10.44 9.37
N LEU A 145 13.53 9.45 9.46
CA LEU A 145 12.98 8.71 8.33
C LEU A 145 11.47 8.82 8.36
N GLN A 146 10.88 9.51 7.39
CA GLN A 146 9.43 9.59 7.26
C GLN A 146 8.95 8.61 6.20
N VAL A 147 8.08 7.68 6.59
CA VAL A 147 7.50 6.70 5.67
C VAL A 147 6.29 7.32 4.97
N PRO A 148 6.25 7.35 3.62
CA PRO A 148 5.11 7.86 2.88
C PRO A 148 3.89 6.97 3.11
N ARG A 149 2.73 7.61 3.21
CA ARG A 149 1.44 6.93 3.37
C ARG A 149 1.06 6.26 2.05
N GLY A 150 0.60 5.02 2.14
CA GLY A 150 -0.01 4.33 1.01
C GLY A 150 -0.79 3.11 1.47
N LEU A 151 -1.90 2.87 0.81
CA LEU A 151 -2.73 1.70 1.02
C LEU A 151 -2.23 0.56 0.11
N ALA A 152 -2.23 -0.65 0.66
CA ALA A 152 -2.05 -1.88 -0.09
C ALA A 152 -2.92 -2.95 0.56
N TYR A 153 -3.49 -3.84 -0.24
CA TYR A 153 -4.29 -4.96 0.26
C TYR A 153 -3.46 -6.23 0.43
N THR A 154 -2.23 -6.20 -0.08
CA THR A 154 -1.23 -7.26 0.04
C THR A 154 0.13 -6.69 0.50
N PRO A 155 0.96 -7.50 1.21
CA PRO A 155 2.27 -7.04 1.67
C PRO A 155 3.15 -6.54 0.52
N GLN A 156 3.70 -5.33 0.68
CA GLN A 156 4.60 -4.71 -0.30
C GLN A 156 6.06 -4.82 0.15
N THR A 157 6.97 -4.86 -0.81
CA THR A 157 8.43 -4.85 -0.54
C THR A 157 9.06 -3.47 -0.71
N ARG A 158 8.27 -2.47 -1.11
CA ARG A 158 8.69 -1.10 -1.36
C ARG A 158 7.64 -0.13 -0.81
N PHE A 159 8.09 1.06 -0.45
CA PHE A 159 7.21 2.15 -0.08
C PHE A 159 6.62 2.83 -1.33
N PRO A 160 5.44 3.45 -1.24
CA PRO A 160 4.75 4.09 -2.36
C PRO A 160 5.44 5.38 -2.87
N GLY A 161 6.51 5.82 -2.21
CA GLY A 161 7.27 7.01 -2.56
C GLY A 161 8.72 6.93 -2.07
N GLU A 162 9.45 8.02 -2.27
CA GLU A 162 10.81 8.15 -1.74
C GLU A 162 10.80 8.15 -0.21
N THR A 163 11.64 7.29 0.37
CA THR A 163 11.75 7.10 1.82
C THR A 163 13.23 7.11 2.17
N VAL A 164 13.74 8.27 2.54
CA VAL A 164 15.17 8.48 2.79
C VAL A 164 15.40 9.01 4.20
N TRP A 165 16.46 8.53 4.83
CA TRP A 165 16.94 9.10 6.08
C TRP A 165 17.56 10.46 5.80
N ALA A 166 17.34 11.42 6.71
CA ALA A 166 17.96 12.73 6.66
C ALA A 166 18.40 13.17 8.05
N ALA A 167 19.43 14.01 8.14
CA ALA A 167 19.73 14.73 9.38
C ALA A 167 18.54 15.60 9.81
N ALA A 168 18.39 15.86 11.11
CA ALA A 168 17.41 16.81 11.62
C ALA A 168 17.83 18.23 11.25
N THR A 169 17.13 18.77 10.25
CA THR A 169 17.27 20.12 9.70
C THR A 169 15.89 20.78 9.70
N PRO A 170 15.77 22.11 9.46
CA PRO A 170 14.46 22.73 9.37
C PRO A 170 13.58 22.09 8.28
N GLN A 171 14.17 21.64 7.17
CA GLN A 171 13.45 21.02 6.07
C GLN A 171 12.92 19.64 6.44
N SER A 172 13.77 18.76 6.97
CA SER A 172 13.37 17.38 7.31
C SER A 172 12.52 17.27 8.57
N ALA A 173 12.60 18.24 9.49
CA ALA A 173 11.84 18.23 10.73
C ALA A 173 10.43 18.82 10.59
N ARG A 174 10.19 19.74 9.63
CA ARG A 174 8.96 20.54 9.53
C ARG A 174 7.68 19.71 9.53
N ASP A 175 7.64 18.67 8.70
CA ASP A 175 6.47 17.81 8.50
C ASP A 175 6.58 16.46 9.21
N PHE A 176 7.65 16.27 9.98
CA PHE A 176 7.85 15.10 10.81
C PHE A 176 6.92 15.14 12.03
N SER A 177 6.60 13.98 12.58
CA SER A 177 5.83 13.86 13.83
C SER A 177 6.41 14.72 14.95
N ALA A 178 5.60 15.64 15.49
CA ALA A 178 5.98 16.49 16.60
C ALA A 178 6.35 15.66 17.84
N ALA A 179 5.49 14.70 18.20
CA ALA A 179 5.68 13.84 19.36
C ALA A 179 6.98 13.02 19.25
N CYS A 180 7.21 12.42 18.08
CA CYS A 180 8.41 11.64 17.82
C CYS A 180 9.67 12.53 17.81
N TYR A 181 9.60 13.70 17.17
CA TYR A 181 10.71 14.64 17.07
C TYR A 181 11.16 15.11 18.46
N PHE A 182 10.24 15.57 19.31
CA PHE A 182 10.59 16.04 20.65
C PHE A 182 11.20 14.93 21.51
N MET A 183 10.62 13.73 21.49
CA MET A 183 11.18 12.57 22.17
C MET A 183 12.60 12.28 21.69
N ALA A 184 12.79 12.18 20.37
CA ALA A 184 14.09 11.83 19.79
C ALA A 184 15.15 12.92 20.06
N ARG A 185 14.78 14.20 20.01
CA ARG A 185 15.64 15.34 20.37
C ARG A 185 16.10 15.26 21.83
N GLU A 186 15.19 15.04 22.76
CA GLU A 186 15.53 14.94 24.18
C GLU A 186 16.38 13.68 24.47
N LEU A 187 16.09 12.55 23.81
CA LEU A 187 16.94 11.37 23.89
C LEU A 187 18.34 11.63 23.35
N ARG A 188 18.46 12.34 22.21
CA ARG A 188 19.76 12.71 21.63
C ARG A 188 20.60 13.51 22.63
N ARG A 189 20.00 14.53 23.24
CA ARG A 189 20.63 15.39 24.27
C ARG A 189 21.02 14.60 25.51
N ALA A 190 20.11 13.78 26.04
CA ALA A 190 20.32 13.06 27.30
C ALA A 190 21.32 11.91 27.17
N ARG A 191 21.39 11.25 26.01
CA ARG A 191 22.21 10.04 25.81
C ARG A 191 23.55 10.32 25.16
N GLY A 192 23.70 11.43 24.43
CA GLY A 192 24.96 11.79 23.78
C GLY A 192 25.38 10.84 22.65
N VAL A 193 24.45 10.05 22.11
CA VAL A 193 24.70 9.11 20.99
C VAL A 193 23.77 9.41 19.83
N PRO A 194 24.07 8.95 18.60
CA PRO A 194 23.14 9.09 17.49
C PRO A 194 21.78 8.47 17.79
N ILE A 195 20.72 9.13 17.33
CA ILE A 195 19.34 8.65 17.43
C ILE A 195 18.72 8.65 16.04
N GLY A 196 18.17 7.50 15.63
CA GLY A 196 17.31 7.38 14.47
C GLY A 196 15.84 7.39 14.90
N ALA A 197 15.02 8.21 14.27
CA ALA A 197 13.58 8.23 14.47
C ALA A 197 12.87 7.88 13.16
N ILE A 198 12.07 6.81 13.17
CA ILE A 198 11.24 6.38 12.04
C ILE A 198 9.81 6.81 12.33
N HIS A 199 9.22 7.62 11.46
CA HIS A 199 7.84 8.06 11.53
C HIS A 199 7.00 7.29 10.50
N ALA A 200 6.11 6.42 10.99
CA ALA A 200 5.19 5.64 10.17
C ALA A 200 3.80 5.62 10.82
N SER A 201 3.02 6.67 10.59
CA SER A 201 1.68 6.85 11.18
C SER A 201 0.69 7.36 10.14
N TRP A 202 -0.60 7.11 10.38
CA TRP A 202 -1.67 7.67 9.56
C TRP A 202 -2.94 7.89 10.39
N GLY A 203 -3.36 9.15 10.51
CA GLY A 203 -4.60 9.57 11.15
C GLY A 203 -5.84 8.96 10.52
N GLY A 204 -6.80 8.61 11.38
CA GLY A 204 -8.01 7.89 10.96
C GLY A 204 -7.80 6.41 10.65
N SER A 205 -6.55 5.92 10.56
CA SER A 205 -6.31 4.49 10.35
C SER A 205 -6.65 3.67 11.60
N LYS A 206 -7.25 2.50 11.39
CA LYS A 206 -7.48 1.49 12.43
C LYS A 206 -6.20 0.69 12.64
N VAL A 207 -6.10 -0.08 13.72
CA VAL A 207 -4.93 -0.96 13.95
C VAL A 207 -4.87 -2.14 12.97
N THR A 208 -6.01 -2.60 12.46
CA THR A 208 -6.10 -3.84 11.66
C THR A 208 -5.28 -3.84 10.35
N PRO A 209 -5.16 -2.74 9.57
CA PRO A 209 -4.31 -2.72 8.38
C PRO A 209 -2.81 -2.70 8.66
N TRP A 210 -2.39 -2.50 9.92
CA TRP A 210 -0.98 -2.53 10.33
C TRP A 210 -0.52 -3.92 10.79
N LEU A 211 -1.44 -4.89 10.82
CA LEU A 211 -1.16 -6.27 11.18
C LEU A 211 -0.68 -7.05 9.96
N ASP A 212 0.18 -8.03 10.19
CA ASP A 212 0.59 -8.95 9.13
C ASP A 212 -0.57 -9.86 8.67
N PRO A 213 -0.45 -10.54 7.51
CA PRO A 213 -1.51 -11.40 7.01
C PRO A 213 -1.90 -12.56 7.93
N GLU A 214 -1.00 -13.02 8.80
CA GLU A 214 -1.28 -14.10 9.75
C GLU A 214 -2.22 -13.61 10.84
N ALA A 215 -1.87 -12.49 11.47
CA ALA A 215 -2.73 -11.80 12.44
C ALA A 215 -4.06 -11.35 11.83
N GLY A 216 -4.03 -10.84 10.59
CA GLY A 216 -5.24 -10.51 9.83
C GLY A 216 -6.16 -11.72 9.62
N SER A 217 -5.59 -12.87 9.24
CA SER A 217 -6.33 -14.13 9.09
C SER A 217 -6.88 -14.64 10.42
N ALA A 218 -6.18 -14.44 11.53
CA ALA A 218 -6.65 -14.83 12.86
C ALA A 218 -7.85 -14.00 13.33
N ILE A 219 -7.92 -12.71 12.94
CA ILE A 219 -8.99 -11.79 13.35
C ILE A 219 -10.21 -11.85 12.41
N ALA A 220 -9.97 -11.78 11.09
CA ALA A 220 -11.03 -11.66 10.09
C ALA A 220 -11.31 -12.97 9.33
N GLY A 221 -10.41 -13.95 9.41
CA GLY A 221 -10.50 -15.20 8.67
C GLY A 221 -9.78 -15.16 7.32
N ALA A 222 -9.28 -16.33 6.90
CA ALA A 222 -8.52 -16.47 5.65
C ALA A 222 -9.34 -16.10 4.39
N GLN A 223 -10.67 -16.25 4.44
CA GLN A 223 -11.55 -15.89 3.31
C GLN A 223 -11.59 -14.38 3.07
N ASP A 224 -11.65 -13.58 4.15
CA ASP A 224 -11.64 -12.12 4.05
C ASP A 224 -10.26 -11.62 3.60
N MET A 225 -9.17 -12.21 4.07
CA MET A 225 -7.83 -11.90 3.57
C MET A 225 -7.66 -12.28 2.08
N ALA A 226 -8.22 -13.41 1.64
CA ALA A 226 -8.22 -13.80 0.24
C ALA A 226 -9.05 -12.84 -0.63
N LEU A 227 -10.16 -12.32 -0.10
CA LEU A 227 -10.98 -11.32 -0.78
C LEU A 227 -10.23 -10.00 -0.97
N LEU A 228 -9.46 -9.54 0.03
CA LEU A 228 -8.59 -8.37 -0.11
C LEU A 228 -7.50 -8.57 -1.17
N ALA A 229 -6.86 -9.74 -1.18
CA ALA A 229 -5.87 -10.09 -2.21
C ALA A 229 -6.51 -10.25 -3.61
N GLN A 230 -7.79 -10.63 -3.69
CA GLN A 230 -8.54 -10.60 -4.94
C GLN A 230 -8.85 -9.17 -5.36
N PHE A 231 -9.22 -8.30 -4.43
CA PHE A 231 -9.57 -6.90 -4.72
C PHE A 231 -8.40 -6.15 -5.36
N GLU A 232 -7.16 -6.40 -4.92
CA GLU A 232 -5.97 -5.78 -5.53
C GLU A 232 -5.72 -6.24 -6.98
N ARG A 233 -6.11 -7.48 -7.33
CA ARG A 233 -5.87 -8.06 -8.67
C ARG A 233 -7.03 -7.82 -9.63
N ASP A 234 -8.24 -7.96 -9.13
CA ASP A 234 -9.50 -7.84 -9.86
C ASP A 234 -10.60 -7.31 -8.92
N PRO A 235 -10.71 -5.97 -8.80
CA PRO A 235 -11.71 -5.33 -7.96
C PRO A 235 -13.13 -5.78 -8.28
N LEU A 236 -13.47 -5.96 -9.55
CA LEU A 236 -14.83 -6.34 -9.96
C LEU A 236 -15.17 -7.77 -9.50
N ALA A 237 -14.23 -8.71 -9.65
CA ALA A 237 -14.42 -10.07 -9.16
C ALA A 237 -14.54 -10.11 -7.64
N ALA A 238 -13.73 -9.34 -6.91
CA ALA A 238 -13.84 -9.23 -5.46
C ALA A 238 -15.18 -8.62 -5.03
N VAL A 239 -15.61 -7.53 -5.65
CA VAL A 239 -16.93 -6.92 -5.41
C VAL A 239 -18.05 -7.92 -5.67
N THR A 240 -17.98 -8.64 -6.78
CA THR A 240 -18.95 -9.69 -7.12
C THR A 240 -19.01 -10.76 -6.04
N GLN A 241 -17.86 -11.23 -5.56
CA GLN A 241 -17.76 -12.21 -4.47
C GLN A 241 -18.30 -11.65 -3.14
N PHE A 242 -18.10 -10.36 -2.87
CA PHE A 242 -18.56 -9.69 -1.65
C PHE A 242 -20.06 -9.36 -1.68
N THR A 243 -20.65 -9.19 -2.86
CA THR A 243 -22.02 -8.70 -3.07
C THR A 243 -23.07 -9.47 -2.27
N PRO A 244 -23.09 -10.82 -2.23
CA PRO A 244 -24.08 -11.56 -1.44
C PRO A 244 -24.03 -11.24 0.05
N ARG A 245 -22.82 -11.03 0.61
CA ARG A 245 -22.63 -10.64 2.02
C ARG A 245 -23.20 -9.26 2.29
N TRP A 246 -22.92 -8.31 1.39
CA TRP A 246 -23.47 -6.95 1.49
C TRP A 246 -25.01 -6.94 1.35
N GLN A 247 -25.56 -7.68 0.39
CA GLN A 247 -27.01 -7.78 0.17
C GLN A 247 -27.72 -8.42 1.36
N ALA A 248 -27.13 -9.46 1.97
CA ALA A 248 -27.66 -10.08 3.17
C ALA A 248 -27.69 -9.10 4.36
N TRP A 249 -26.61 -8.34 4.56
CA TRP A 249 -26.58 -7.26 5.55
C TRP A 249 -27.67 -6.21 5.28
N TYR A 250 -27.74 -5.69 4.04
CA TYR A 250 -28.71 -4.67 3.67
C TYR A 250 -30.15 -5.14 3.85
N ALA A 251 -30.46 -6.39 3.48
CA ALA A 251 -31.78 -6.99 3.67
C ALA A 251 -32.18 -7.04 5.15
N GLN A 252 -31.24 -7.35 6.06
CA GLN A 252 -31.48 -7.32 7.51
C GLN A 252 -31.78 -5.90 8.00
N GLN A 253 -31.13 -4.88 7.44
CA GLN A 253 -31.34 -3.48 7.84
C GLN A 253 -32.64 -2.88 7.29
N THR A 254 -33.16 -3.40 6.18
CA THR A 254 -34.25 -2.74 5.42
C THR A 254 -35.49 -3.59 5.22
N GLY A 255 -35.60 -4.75 5.89
CA GLY A 255 -36.74 -5.65 5.70
C GLY A 255 -36.79 -6.28 4.31
N GLY A 256 -35.64 -6.46 3.67
CA GLY A 256 -35.52 -7.17 2.38
C GLY A 256 -35.74 -6.32 1.12
N THR A 257 -35.79 -4.99 1.22
CA THR A 257 -35.84 -4.14 0.01
C THR A 257 -34.61 -4.35 -0.87
N GLN A 258 -34.77 -4.22 -2.19
CA GLN A 258 -33.67 -4.40 -3.16
C GLN A 258 -33.65 -3.28 -4.21
N PRO A 259 -33.32 -2.02 -3.84
CA PRO A 259 -33.39 -0.88 -4.75
C PRO A 259 -32.50 -1.00 -6.00
N TRP A 260 -31.41 -1.77 -5.93
CA TRP A 260 -30.57 -2.06 -7.09
C TRP A 260 -31.29 -2.89 -8.15
N ALA A 261 -32.18 -3.81 -7.76
CA ALA A 261 -32.92 -4.69 -8.65
C ALA A 261 -34.28 -4.10 -9.06
N LEU A 262 -34.95 -3.41 -8.14
CA LEU A 262 -36.28 -2.83 -8.31
C LEU A 262 -36.24 -1.32 -7.99
N PRO A 263 -35.55 -0.51 -8.80
CA PRO A 263 -35.32 0.90 -8.47
C PRO A 263 -36.63 1.70 -8.46
N ASP A 264 -37.63 1.32 -9.24
CA ASP A 264 -38.94 2.00 -9.28
C ASP A 264 -39.79 1.72 -8.03
N GLY A 265 -39.34 0.82 -7.14
CA GLY A 265 -39.95 0.62 -5.82
C GLY A 265 -39.64 1.73 -4.80
N LEU A 266 -38.74 2.67 -5.13
CA LEU A 266 -38.44 3.84 -4.30
C LEU A 266 -39.10 5.11 -4.85
N ALA A 267 -39.51 6.00 -3.93
CA ALA A 267 -39.93 7.35 -4.28
C ALA A 267 -38.71 8.27 -4.46
N TRP A 268 -38.30 8.46 -5.72
CA TRP A 268 -37.15 9.29 -6.06
C TRP A 268 -37.43 10.79 -5.90
N GLN A 269 -36.44 11.52 -5.40
CA GLN A 269 -36.47 12.97 -5.26
C GLN A 269 -35.26 13.57 -5.97
N ALA A 270 -35.36 14.84 -6.37
CA ALA A 270 -34.21 15.57 -6.90
C ALA A 270 -33.14 15.71 -5.81
N VAL A 271 -31.87 15.53 -6.18
CA VAL A 271 -30.73 15.78 -5.28
C VAL A 271 -30.72 17.27 -4.92
N PRO A 272 -30.81 17.66 -3.64
CA PRO A 272 -30.96 19.07 -3.25
C PRO A 272 -29.75 19.93 -3.63
N SER A 273 -28.54 19.43 -3.39
CA SER A 273 -27.27 20.09 -3.74
C SER A 273 -26.11 19.10 -3.72
N ILE A 274 -25.03 19.42 -4.44
CA ILE A 274 -23.74 18.72 -4.33
C ILE A 274 -22.96 19.39 -3.20
N ALA A 275 -23.23 18.96 -1.98
CA ALA A 275 -22.63 19.45 -0.75
C ALA A 275 -22.68 18.34 0.31
N GLY A 276 -22.08 18.57 1.49
CA GLY A 276 -22.19 17.64 2.61
C GLY A 276 -23.65 17.37 3.00
N TRP A 277 -23.92 16.19 3.56
CA TRP A 277 -25.28 15.69 3.85
C TRP A 277 -26.13 16.66 4.71
N GLN A 278 -25.48 17.45 5.57
CA GLN A 278 -26.13 18.44 6.42
C GLN A 278 -26.77 19.60 5.64
N ALA A 279 -26.32 19.86 4.41
CA ALA A 279 -26.88 20.88 3.53
C ALA A 279 -28.21 20.45 2.87
N TRP A 280 -28.61 19.19 3.00
CA TRP A 280 -29.85 18.67 2.43
C TRP A 280 -31.03 18.97 3.36
N THR A 281 -31.31 20.27 3.56
CA THR A 281 -32.36 20.77 4.44
C THR A 281 -33.71 20.15 4.12
N GLY A 282 -34.46 19.73 5.14
CA GLY A 282 -35.75 19.04 4.98
C GLY A 282 -35.65 17.52 4.84
N THR A 283 -34.44 16.97 4.82
CA THR A 283 -34.21 15.51 4.90
C THR A 283 -33.75 15.11 6.31
N PRO A 284 -33.89 13.83 6.70
CA PRO A 284 -33.32 13.33 7.97
C PRO A 284 -31.81 13.55 8.10
N LEU A 285 -31.09 13.60 6.97
CA LEU A 285 -29.63 13.78 6.93
C LEU A 285 -29.18 15.17 7.40
N ALA A 286 -30.04 16.19 7.29
CA ALA A 286 -29.74 17.52 7.79
C ALA A 286 -29.57 17.55 9.31
N ALA A 287 -30.36 16.74 10.02
CA ALA A 287 -30.32 16.64 11.48
C ALA A 287 -29.34 15.56 11.98
N ASN A 288 -29.22 14.46 11.24
CA ASN A 288 -28.31 13.37 11.55
C ASN A 288 -27.74 12.79 10.25
N ALA A 289 -26.49 13.12 9.93
CA ALA A 289 -25.79 12.73 8.70
C ALA A 289 -25.34 11.26 8.69
N ILE A 290 -26.14 10.36 9.28
CA ILE A 290 -25.88 8.93 9.35
C ILE A 290 -27.08 8.20 8.75
N GLY A 291 -26.84 7.49 7.64
CA GLY A 291 -27.85 6.68 6.99
C GLY A 291 -27.42 6.16 5.63
N THR A 292 -28.29 5.38 4.99
CA THR A 292 -28.08 4.91 3.62
C THR A 292 -28.83 5.80 2.65
N VAL A 293 -28.10 6.36 1.67
CA VAL A 293 -28.67 7.20 0.61
C VAL A 293 -28.64 6.44 -0.71
N TRP A 294 -29.78 6.34 -1.37
CA TRP A 294 -29.86 5.82 -2.73
C TRP A 294 -29.82 6.97 -3.73
N LEU A 295 -28.86 6.90 -4.65
CA LEU A 295 -28.75 7.80 -5.79
C LEU A 295 -28.99 6.98 -7.06
N ARG A 296 -29.68 7.57 -8.03
CA ARG A 296 -29.95 6.95 -9.32
C ARG A 296 -29.74 7.94 -10.44
N ARG A 297 -29.16 7.46 -11.53
CA ARG A 297 -29.09 8.14 -12.81
C ARG A 297 -29.39 7.13 -13.90
N GLN A 298 -30.16 7.54 -14.91
CA GLN A 298 -30.34 6.77 -16.13
C GLN A 298 -29.48 7.36 -17.24
N VAL A 299 -28.88 6.49 -18.04
CA VAL A 299 -28.15 6.86 -19.25
C VAL A 299 -28.65 6.02 -20.42
N THR A 300 -28.76 6.61 -21.61
CA THR A 300 -29.12 5.88 -22.83
C THR A 300 -27.88 5.65 -23.65
N LEU A 301 -27.56 4.40 -23.94
CA LEU A 301 -26.38 4.00 -24.71
C LEU A 301 -26.79 3.48 -26.09
N SER A 302 -26.01 3.81 -27.12
CA SER A 302 -26.08 3.10 -28.39
C SER A 302 -25.54 1.68 -28.25
N ALA A 303 -25.84 0.80 -29.21
CA ALA A 303 -25.28 -0.55 -29.25
C ALA A 303 -23.73 -0.56 -29.23
N ASP A 304 -23.10 0.38 -29.94
CA ASP A 304 -21.63 0.51 -29.97
C ASP A 304 -21.06 0.95 -28.62
N GLN A 305 -21.72 1.91 -27.95
CA GLN A 305 -21.30 2.36 -26.62
C GLN A 305 -21.42 1.24 -25.59
N ALA A 306 -22.51 0.47 -25.61
CA ALA A 306 -22.68 -0.67 -24.71
C ALA A 306 -21.60 -1.74 -24.93
N ARG A 307 -21.27 -2.05 -26.19
CA ARG A 307 -20.21 -3.02 -26.54
C ARG A 307 -18.80 -2.57 -26.15
N ALA A 308 -18.54 -1.27 -26.08
CA ALA A 308 -17.25 -0.73 -25.68
C ALA A 308 -16.98 -0.87 -24.17
N GLY A 309 -18.02 -1.03 -23.36
CA GLY A 309 -17.93 -0.93 -21.91
C GLY A 309 -17.90 0.54 -21.46
N ALA A 310 -17.87 0.76 -20.14
CA ALA A 310 -17.86 2.10 -19.58
C ALA A 310 -16.94 2.23 -18.37
N LYS A 311 -16.69 3.47 -17.99
CA LYS A 311 -16.06 3.85 -16.73
C LYS A 311 -17.01 4.82 -16.03
N LEU A 312 -17.51 4.43 -14.86
CA LEU A 312 -18.40 5.24 -14.05
C LEU A 312 -17.57 6.05 -13.06
N SER A 313 -17.63 7.38 -13.16
CA SER A 313 -16.97 8.30 -12.25
C SER A 313 -18.02 8.98 -11.40
N LEU A 314 -18.01 8.72 -10.08
CA LEU A 314 -18.99 9.29 -9.14
C LEU A 314 -18.40 10.45 -8.33
N GLY A 315 -17.07 10.62 -8.36
CA GLY A 315 -16.37 11.59 -7.51
C GLY A 315 -16.26 11.09 -6.08
N VAL A 316 -16.11 12.03 -5.15
CA VAL A 316 -16.00 11.75 -3.71
C VAL A 316 -17.41 11.68 -3.09
N LEU A 317 -17.68 10.61 -2.34
CA LEU A 317 -18.90 10.40 -1.56
C LEU A 317 -18.51 10.06 -0.11
N ASP A 318 -19.06 10.75 0.87
CA ASP A 318 -18.78 10.45 2.28
C ASP A 318 -19.81 9.45 2.84
N ASP A 319 -19.46 8.26 3.33
CA ASP A 319 -18.12 7.69 3.54
C ASP A 319 -17.87 6.45 2.64
N MET A 320 -18.92 5.70 2.30
CA MET A 320 -18.80 4.41 1.63
C MET A 320 -19.93 4.23 0.61
N ASP A 321 -19.67 3.48 -0.46
CA ASP A 321 -20.70 3.13 -1.44
C ASP A 321 -20.69 1.65 -1.82
N MET A 322 -21.84 1.20 -2.32
CA MET A 322 -21.97 0.03 -3.18
C MET A 322 -22.70 0.48 -4.43
N THR A 323 -22.06 0.36 -5.59
CA THR A 323 -22.55 0.90 -6.85
C THR A 323 -23.04 -0.23 -7.76
N PHE A 324 -24.21 -0.03 -8.36
CA PHE A 324 -24.87 -1.00 -9.24
C PHE A 324 -25.13 -0.41 -10.62
N VAL A 325 -25.02 -1.24 -11.65
CA VAL A 325 -25.47 -0.94 -13.03
C VAL A 325 -26.34 -2.10 -13.49
N ASN A 326 -27.55 -1.81 -13.97
CA ASN A 326 -28.54 -2.84 -14.35
C ASN A 326 -28.74 -3.93 -13.27
N GLY A 327 -28.72 -3.54 -11.99
CA GLY A 327 -28.86 -4.43 -10.84
C GLY A 327 -27.64 -5.27 -10.47
N GLN A 328 -26.53 -5.15 -11.21
CA GLN A 328 -25.27 -5.85 -10.91
C GLN A 328 -24.30 -4.90 -10.21
N ALA A 329 -23.64 -5.37 -9.15
CA ALA A 329 -22.63 -4.58 -8.44
C ALA A 329 -21.39 -4.41 -9.33
N VAL A 330 -20.93 -3.18 -9.48
CA VAL A 330 -19.78 -2.82 -10.34
C VAL A 330 -18.60 -2.25 -9.54
N GLY A 331 -18.82 -1.91 -8.27
CA GLY A 331 -17.81 -1.29 -7.44
C GLY A 331 -18.28 -1.01 -6.03
N ASN A 332 -17.31 -0.90 -5.12
CA ASN A 332 -17.47 -0.33 -3.80
C ASN A 332 -16.17 0.40 -3.42
N THR A 333 -16.29 1.43 -2.60
CA THR A 333 -15.15 2.17 -2.04
C THR A 333 -15.47 2.51 -0.59
N PHE A 334 -14.45 2.38 0.27
CA PHE A 334 -14.51 2.74 1.68
C PHE A 334 -13.55 3.91 1.91
N GLY A 335 -14.09 5.12 2.07
CA GLY A 335 -13.29 6.33 2.24
C GLY A 335 -14.06 7.60 1.88
N TRP A 336 -14.06 8.56 2.81
CA TRP A 336 -14.77 9.82 2.69
C TRP A 336 -14.13 10.80 1.71
N ASP A 337 -12.85 10.63 1.39
CA ASP A 337 -12.05 11.49 0.49
C ASP A 337 -11.65 10.79 -0.83
N GLU A 338 -12.05 9.53 -1.03
CA GLU A 338 -11.65 8.72 -2.18
C GLU A 338 -12.51 9.00 -3.42
N GLU A 339 -11.86 9.26 -4.57
CA GLU A 339 -12.56 9.35 -5.85
C GLU A 339 -13.04 7.98 -6.33
N ARG A 340 -14.35 7.87 -6.59
CA ARG A 340 -14.98 6.62 -7.00
C ARG A 340 -15.03 6.47 -8.50
N VAL A 341 -14.36 5.43 -8.96
CA VAL A 341 -14.14 5.18 -10.38
C VAL A 341 -14.23 3.69 -10.66
N TYR A 342 -15.30 3.27 -11.34
CA TYR A 342 -15.59 1.85 -11.56
C TYR A 342 -15.61 1.49 -13.04
N LYS A 343 -14.88 0.43 -13.40
CA LYS A 343 -14.95 -0.15 -14.75
C LYS A 343 -16.19 -1.01 -14.86
N VAL A 344 -17.01 -0.74 -15.87
CA VAL A 344 -18.24 -1.49 -16.17
C VAL A 344 -18.02 -2.27 -17.46
N PRO A 345 -17.94 -3.61 -17.41
CA PRO A 345 -17.73 -4.41 -18.61
C PRO A 345 -18.96 -4.38 -19.53
N PRO A 346 -18.79 -4.61 -20.83
CA PRO A 346 -19.90 -4.66 -21.80
C PRO A 346 -21.04 -5.62 -21.40
N ALA A 347 -20.70 -6.74 -20.74
CA ALA A 347 -21.66 -7.73 -20.28
C ALA A 347 -22.66 -7.22 -19.23
N MET A 348 -22.38 -6.07 -18.60
CA MET A 348 -23.24 -5.40 -17.62
C MET A 348 -24.00 -4.22 -18.22
N LEU A 349 -23.84 -3.96 -19.52
CA LEU A 349 -24.49 -2.87 -20.25
C LEU A 349 -25.42 -3.42 -21.33
N ARG A 350 -26.37 -2.59 -21.76
CA ARG A 350 -27.27 -2.87 -22.89
C ARG A 350 -27.46 -1.64 -23.74
N GLU A 351 -27.87 -1.85 -25.00
CA GLU A 351 -28.42 -0.77 -25.81
C GLU A 351 -29.69 -0.20 -25.16
N GLY A 352 -29.85 1.12 -25.23
CA GLY A 352 -30.96 1.82 -24.59
C GLY A 352 -30.63 2.22 -23.14
N VAL A 353 -31.66 2.21 -22.28
CA VAL A 353 -31.57 2.73 -20.91
C VAL A 353 -30.83 1.76 -19.98
N ASN A 354 -29.80 2.28 -19.33
CA ASN A 354 -29.05 1.65 -18.24
C ASN A 354 -29.21 2.49 -16.97
#